data_AF-A0AA40WFT7-F1
#
_entry.id   AF-A0AA40WFT7-F1
#
_cell.length_a   1.000
_cell.length_b   1.000
_cell.length_c   1.000
_cell.angle_alpha   90.00
_cell.angle_beta   90.00
_cell.angle_gamma   90.00
#
_symmetry.space_group_name_H-M   'P 1'
#
loop_
_entity.id
_entity.type
_entity.pdbx_description
1 polymer ?
#
loop_
_entity_poly.entity_id
_entity_poly.type
_entity_poly.pdbx_seq_one_letter_code
_entity_poly.pdbx_strand_id
1 'polypeptide(L)'
;MPWIITLSIVLDLIFGDPRNTPHPVRVIGKFARISEKFFRTHCNSERFAGILTSCCVYTFSFSIPFFLIQFSNKLHWILASFFSITTIYTTIAIRDMIDHSKEVYDALAQTNLSLARVKVSRIVARDTKNLNQPAIIRACVES
;
A
#
# COMPACT_ATOMS: atom_id res chain seq x y z
N MET A 1 15.27 -8.32 -16.77
CA MET A 1 16.45 -8.54 -15.90
C MET A 1 15.97 -8.93 -14.52
N PRO A 2 16.03 -10.23 -14.14
CA PRO A 2 15.40 -10.74 -12.91
C PRO A 2 16.01 -10.16 -11.62
N TRP A 3 17.27 -9.68 -11.66
CA TRP A 3 17.96 -9.12 -10.51
C TRP A 3 17.28 -7.87 -9.91
N ILE A 4 16.49 -7.14 -10.71
CA ILE A 4 15.75 -5.95 -10.24
C ILE A 4 14.76 -6.35 -9.14
N ILE A 5 13.99 -7.42 -9.35
CA ILE A 5 12.97 -7.88 -8.42
C ILE A 5 13.63 -8.34 -7.12
N THR A 6 14.68 -9.16 -7.22
CA THR A 6 15.43 -9.64 -6.07
C THR A 6 15.99 -8.48 -5.25
N LEU A 7 16.60 -7.49 -5.91
CA LEU A 7 17.16 -6.33 -5.24
C LEU A 7 16.07 -5.49 -4.54
N SER A 8 14.94 -5.25 -5.21
CA SER A 8 13.82 -4.53 -4.61
C SER A 8 13.27 -5.21 -3.36
N ILE A 9 13.15 -6.55 -3.38
CA ILE A 9 12.70 -7.32 -2.22
C ILE A 9 13.72 -7.25 -1.08
N VAL A 10 15.01 -7.39 -1.39
CA VAL A 10 16.08 -7.28 -0.38
C VAL A 10 16.09 -5.89 0.25
N LEU A 11 15.93 -4.84 -0.56
CA LEU A 11 15.81 -3.46 -0.07
C LEU A 11 14.57 -3.28 0.82
N ASP A 12 13.43 -3.86 0.46
CA ASP A 12 12.21 -3.84 1.29
C ASP A 12 12.43 -4.50 2.65
N LEU A 13 13.06 -5.67 2.68
CA LEU A 13 13.33 -6.39 3.93
C LEU A 13 14.30 -5.65 4.87
N ILE A 14 15.27 -4.92 4.30
CA ILE A 14 16.29 -4.18 5.06
C ILE A 14 15.75 -2.84 5.56
N PHE A 15 15.21 -2.02 4.65
CA PHE A 15 14.81 -0.65 4.95
C PHE A 15 13.37 -0.54 5.45
N GLY A 16 12.52 -1.49 5.08
CA GLY A 16 11.08 -1.40 5.29
C GLY A 16 10.48 -0.15 4.67
N ASP A 17 9.32 0.25 5.18
CA ASP A 17 8.62 1.44 4.73
C ASP A 17 8.81 2.59 5.75
N PRO A 18 9.54 3.67 5.43
CA PRO A 18 9.77 4.74 6.39
C PRO A 18 8.46 5.47 6.70
N ARG A 19 8.04 5.48 7.97
CA ARG A 19 6.74 6.04 8.40
C ARG A 19 6.52 7.51 7.98
N ASN A 20 7.58 8.28 7.74
CA ASN A 20 7.54 9.71 7.39
C ASN A 20 7.89 10.05 5.93
N THR A 21 8.24 9.10 5.06
CA THR A 21 8.59 9.43 3.66
C THR A 21 7.36 9.55 2.76
N PRO A 22 7.38 10.42 1.74
CA PRO A 22 6.34 10.49 0.73
C PRO A 22 6.34 9.20 -0.10
N HIS A 23 5.57 8.22 0.34
CA HIS A 23 5.47 6.92 -0.31
C HIS A 23 4.47 6.98 -1.48
N PRO A 24 4.82 6.48 -2.69
CA PRO A 24 3.95 6.51 -3.87
C PRO A 24 2.54 5.95 -3.60
N VAL A 25 2.43 4.86 -2.85
CA VAL A 25 1.14 4.24 -2.51
C VAL A 25 0.24 5.18 -1.69
N ARG A 26 0.82 5.95 -0.76
CA ARG A 26 0.08 6.97 0.02
C ARG A 26 -0.40 8.12 -0.87
N VAL A 27 0.42 8.50 -1.85
CA VAL A 27 0.04 9.52 -2.84
C VAL A 27 -1.13 9.03 -3.70
N ILE A 28 -1.09 7.78 -4.15
CA ILE A 28 -2.19 7.14 -4.90
C ILE A 28 -3.47 7.13 -4.06
N GLY A 29 -3.41 6.73 -2.78
CA GLY A 29 -4.57 6.75 -1.89
C GLY A 29 -5.13 8.15 -1.66
N LYS A 30 -4.26 9.15 -1.48
CA LYS A 30 -4.68 10.57 -1.38
C LYS A 30 -5.34 11.05 -2.67
N PHE A 31 -4.76 10.69 -3.82
CA PHE A 31 -5.30 11.02 -5.14
C PHE A 31 -6.66 10.36 -5.36
N ALA A 32 -6.83 9.09 -5.00
CA ALA A 32 -8.10 8.38 -5.09
C ALA A 32 -9.20 9.10 -4.29
N ARG A 33 -8.91 9.51 -3.04
CA ARG A 33 -9.87 10.24 -2.21
C ARG A 33 -10.24 11.61 -2.77
N ILE A 34 -9.28 12.32 -3.39
CA ILE A 34 -9.55 13.62 -4.04
C ILE A 34 -10.42 13.42 -5.28
N SER A 35 -10.06 12.45 -6.13
CA SER A 35 -10.81 12.11 -7.35
C SER A 35 -12.23 11.65 -7.01
N GLU A 36 -12.40 10.80 -6.00
CA GLU A 36 -13.71 10.34 -5.52
C GLU A 36 -14.57 11.53 -5.10
N LYS A 37 -14.04 12.42 -4.25
CA LYS A 37 -14.77 13.61 -3.81
C LYS A 37 -15.16 14.49 -5.00
N PHE A 38 -14.25 14.68 -5.95
CA PHE A 38 -14.51 15.48 -7.14
C PHE A 38 -15.60 14.90 -8.03
N PHE A 39 -15.55 13.60 -8.34
CA PHE A 39 -16.55 12.98 -9.21
C PHE A 39 -17.90 12.83 -8.52
N ARG A 40 -17.92 12.55 -7.20
CA ARG A 40 -19.18 12.46 -6.45
C ARG A 40 -19.93 13.80 -6.38
N THR A 41 -19.23 14.94 -6.40
CA THR A 41 -19.90 16.25 -6.44
C THR A 41 -20.39 16.66 -7.83
N HIS A 42 -19.84 16.08 -8.90
CA HIS A 42 -20.16 16.45 -10.28
C HIS A 42 -21.04 15.43 -11.01
N CYS A 43 -21.25 14.24 -10.44
CA CYS A 43 -22.07 13.19 -11.02
C CYS A 43 -23.23 12.82 -10.08
N ASN A 44 -24.46 12.82 -10.59
CA ASN A 44 -25.64 12.44 -9.81
C ASN A 44 -25.75 10.94 -9.51
N SER A 45 -24.96 10.11 -10.19
CA SER A 45 -24.96 8.65 -9.99
C SER A 45 -23.69 8.20 -9.29
N GLU A 46 -23.83 7.66 -8.09
CA GLU A 46 -22.72 7.07 -7.30
C GLU A 46 -21.97 5.97 -8.08
N ARG A 47 -22.70 5.15 -8.86
CA ARG A 47 -22.09 4.11 -9.69
C ARG A 47 -21.18 4.70 -10.76
N PHE A 48 -21.64 5.73 -11.45
CA PHE A 48 -20.87 6.38 -12.51
C PHE A 48 -19.65 7.12 -11.94
N ALA A 49 -19.82 7.82 -10.81
CA ALA A 49 -18.72 8.46 -10.09
C ALA A 49 -17.64 7.46 -9.67
N GLY A 50 -18.04 6.28 -9.16
CA GLY A 50 -17.12 5.21 -8.79
C GLY A 50 -16.33 4.64 -9.97
N ILE A 51 -17.00 4.41 -11.11
CA ILE A 51 -16.33 3.94 -12.34
C ILE A 51 -15.30 4.98 -12.81
N LEU A 52 -15.70 6.25 -12.87
CA LEU A 52 -14.84 7.33 -13.36
C LEU A 52 -13.62 7.55 -12.44
N THR A 53 -13.85 7.50 -11.12
CA THR A 53 -12.77 7.54 -10.11
C THR A 53 -11.79 6.39 -10.32
N SER A 54 -12.29 5.16 -10.47
CA SER A 54 -11.45 3.96 -10.63
C SER A 54 -10.63 4.02 -11.91
N CYS A 55 -11.27 4.35 -13.05
CA CYS A 55 -10.58 4.53 -14.33
C CYS A 55 -9.49 5.59 -14.24
N CYS A 56 -9.77 6.73 -13.59
CA CYS A 56 -8.81 7.80 -13.38
C CYS A 56 -7.61 7.31 -12.56
N VAL A 57 -7.85 6.73 -11.38
CA VAL A 57 -6.79 6.25 -10.47
C VAL A 57 -5.92 5.20 -11.13
N TYR A 58 -6.49 4.21 -11.82
CA TYR A 58 -5.72 3.17 -12.50
C TYR A 58 -4.88 3.74 -13.65
N THR A 59 -5.46 4.63 -14.46
CA THR A 59 -4.75 5.26 -15.57
C THR A 59 -3.53 6.03 -15.08
N PHE A 60 -3.67 6.86 -14.04
CA PHE A 60 -2.54 7.61 -13.50
C PHE A 60 -1.52 6.71 -12.78
N SER A 61 -1.98 5.74 -12.00
CA SER A 61 -1.10 4.83 -11.25
C SER A 61 -0.24 3.97 -12.18
N PHE A 62 -0.74 3.63 -13.37
CA PHE A 62 0.05 2.94 -14.40
C PHE A 62 0.91 3.90 -15.22
N SER A 63 0.31 4.99 -15.73
CA SER A 63 0.97 5.86 -16.72
C SER A 63 2.19 6.57 -16.15
N ILE A 64 2.12 7.05 -14.91
CA ILE A 64 3.22 7.80 -14.27
C ILE A 64 4.51 6.94 -14.20
N PRO A 65 4.53 5.77 -13.53
CA PRO A 65 5.74 4.95 -13.48
C PRO A 65 6.13 4.42 -14.87
N PHE A 66 5.17 4.10 -15.74
CA PHE A 66 5.46 3.65 -17.10
C PHE A 66 6.26 4.70 -17.90
N PHE A 67 5.76 5.94 -17.98
CA PHE A 67 6.44 7.00 -18.70
C PHE A 67 7.76 7.41 -18.03
N LEU A 68 7.82 7.40 -16.70
CA LEU A 68 9.05 7.67 -15.94
C LEU A 68 10.17 6.69 -16.31
N ILE A 69 9.86 5.39 -16.33
CA ILE A 69 10.83 4.34 -16.68
C ILE A 69 11.20 4.41 -18.16
N GLN A 70 10.23 4.60 -19.06
CA GLN A 70 10.47 4.71 -20.50
C GLN A 70 11.37 5.91 -20.84
N PHE A 71 11.10 7.08 -20.25
CA PHE A 71 11.92 8.27 -20.46
C PHE A 71 13.33 8.07 -19.89
N SER A 72 13.44 7.48 -18.70
CA SER A 72 14.73 7.15 -18.08
C SER A 72 15.55 6.18 -18.93
N ASN A 73 14.90 5.23 -19.59
CA ASN A 73 15.56 4.25 -20.44
C ASN A 73 16.14 4.87 -21.73
N LYS A 74 15.51 5.94 -22.24
CA LYS A 74 16.07 6.72 -23.34
C LYS A 74 17.31 7.53 -22.95
N LEU A 75 17.41 7.92 -21.68
CA LEU A 75 18.56 8.67 -21.15
C LEU A 75 19.73 7.74 -20.81
N HIS A 76 19.49 6.76 -19.93
CA HIS A 76 20.52 5.82 -19.46
C HIS A 76 19.90 4.58 -18.81
N TRP A 77 20.40 3.38 -19.15
CA TRP A 77 19.88 2.09 -18.66
C TRP A 77 19.99 1.95 -17.12
N ILE A 78 21.03 2.50 -16.50
CA ILE A 78 21.20 2.52 -15.03
C ILE A 78 20.08 3.33 -14.37
N LEU A 79 19.72 4.48 -14.94
CA LEU A 79 18.70 5.35 -14.38
C LEU A 79 17.31 4.67 -14.45
N ALA A 80 17.01 3.99 -15.56
CA ALA A 80 15.81 3.19 -15.70
C ALA A 80 15.75 2.04 -14.68
N SER A 81 16.89 1.38 -14.43
CA SER A 81 17.01 0.33 -13.42
C SER A 81 16.73 0.88 -12.02
N PHE A 82 17.32 2.03 -11.67
CA PHE A 82 17.08 2.69 -10.38
C PHE A 82 15.59 2.99 -10.17
N PHE A 83 14.93 3.65 -11.13
CA PHE A 83 13.49 3.93 -11.00
C PHE A 83 12.65 2.67 -10.90
N SER A 84 12.96 1.64 -11.69
CA SER A 84 12.25 0.35 -11.61
C SER A 84 12.39 -0.29 -10.23
N ILE A 85 13.61 -0.30 -9.66
CA ILE A 85 13.87 -0.84 -8.32
C ILE A 85 13.05 -0.07 -7.28
N THR A 86 13.10 1.26 -7.32
CA THR A 86 12.39 2.10 -6.36
C THR A 86 10.88 1.93 -6.44
N THR A 87 10.29 1.87 -7.65
CA THR A 87 8.86 1.64 -7.82
C THR A 87 8.43 0.30 -7.21
N ILE A 88 9.18 -0.78 -7.50
CA ILE A 88 8.85 -2.12 -6.99
C ILE A 88 9.02 -2.19 -5.46
N TYR A 89 10.14 -1.67 -4.94
CA TYR A 89 10.41 -1.58 -3.50
C TYR A 89 9.24 -0.88 -2.78
N THR A 90 8.80 0.26 -3.29
CA THR A 90 7.66 1.01 -2.72
C THR A 90 6.28 0.36 -2.94
N THR A 91 6.18 -0.81 -3.57
CA THR A 91 4.88 -1.47 -3.82
C THR A 91 4.74 -2.76 -3.03
N ILE A 92 5.85 -3.37 -2.60
CA ILE A 92 5.87 -4.72 -2.04
C ILE A 92 5.63 -4.75 -0.51
N ALA A 93 6.10 -3.76 0.25
CA ALA A 93 5.77 -3.52 1.67
C ALA A 93 5.76 -4.76 2.60
N ILE A 94 6.61 -5.77 2.33
CA ILE A 94 6.64 -7.05 3.08
C ILE A 94 7.07 -6.78 4.51
N ARG A 95 8.12 -5.98 4.70
CA ARG A 95 8.66 -5.72 6.04
C ARG A 95 7.65 -5.02 6.95
N ASP A 96 6.94 -4.03 6.43
CA ASP A 96 5.92 -3.28 7.19
C ASP A 96 4.77 -4.19 7.62
N MET A 97 4.35 -5.11 6.73
CA MET A 97 3.34 -6.13 7.06
C MET A 97 3.81 -7.05 8.19
N ILE A 98 5.06 -7.54 8.13
CA ILE A 98 5.65 -8.37 9.19
C ILE A 98 5.66 -7.63 10.53
N ASP A 99 6.10 -6.37 10.52
CA ASP A 99 6.17 -5.56 11.74
C ASP A 99 4.77 -5.31 12.32
N HIS A 100 3.76 -5.05 11.49
CA HIS A 100 2.37 -4.91 11.93
C HIS A 100 1.76 -6.20 12.47
N SER A 101 1.99 -7.35 11.81
CA SER A 101 1.54 -8.65 12.31
C SER A 101 2.18 -8.99 13.65
N LYS A 102 3.48 -8.64 13.82
CA LYS A 102 4.19 -8.81 15.09
C LYS A 102 3.59 -7.93 16.19
N GLU A 103 3.25 -6.67 15.91
CA GLU A 103 2.57 -5.81 16.88
C GLU A 103 1.22 -6.41 17.37
N VAL A 104 0.49 -7.11 16.50
CA VAL A 104 -0.74 -7.82 16.89
C VAL A 104 -0.43 -9.05 17.75
N TYR A 105 0.56 -9.84 17.34
CA TYR A 105 1.03 -11.00 18.09
C TYR A 105 1.47 -10.63 19.51
N ASP A 106 2.31 -9.61 19.66
CA ASP A 106 2.84 -9.16 20.95
C ASP A 106 1.71 -8.69 21.89
N ALA A 107 0.69 -8.01 21.33
CA ALA A 107 -0.49 -7.60 22.10
C ALA A 107 -1.34 -8.80 22.59
N LEU A 108 -1.48 -9.83 21.75
CA LEU A 108 -2.16 -11.07 22.13
C LEU A 108 -1.37 -11.88 23.15
N ALA A 109 -0.04 -11.93 23.03
CA ALA A 109 0.83 -12.61 24.00
C ALA A 109 0.74 -11.98 25.40
N GLN A 110 0.46 -10.68 25.48
CA GLN A 110 0.21 -9.96 26.74
C GLN A 110 -1.23 -10.07 27.24
N THR A 111 -2.08 -10.91 26.62
CA THR A 111 -3.53 -11.03 26.92
C THR A 111 -4.29 -9.71 26.79
N ASN A 112 -3.75 -8.74 26.03
CA ASN A 112 -4.33 -7.40 25.90
C ASN A 112 -5.20 -7.30 24.64
N LEU A 113 -6.47 -7.74 24.76
CA LEU A 113 -7.40 -7.76 23.64
C LEU A 113 -7.76 -6.37 23.12
N SER A 114 -7.85 -5.35 23.98
CA SER A 114 -8.14 -3.98 23.54
C SER A 114 -7.01 -3.44 22.66
N LEU A 115 -5.76 -3.66 23.06
CA LEU A 115 -4.60 -3.30 22.25
C LEU A 115 -4.56 -4.09 20.94
N ALA A 116 -4.79 -5.41 20.98
CA ALA A 116 -4.78 -6.25 19.79
C ALA A 116 -5.83 -5.81 18.75
N ARG A 117 -7.01 -5.36 19.19
CA ARG A 117 -8.03 -4.77 18.30
C ARG A 117 -7.55 -3.49 17.61
N VAL A 118 -6.89 -2.61 18.36
CA VAL A 118 -6.32 -1.37 17.80
C VAL A 118 -5.17 -1.65 16.83
N LYS A 119 -4.35 -2.69 17.10
CA LYS A 119 -3.26 -3.08 16.21
C LYS A 119 -3.77 -3.70 14.93
N VAL A 120 -4.71 -4.64 15.02
CA VAL A 120 -5.25 -5.31 13.84
C VAL A 120 -6.06 -4.35 12.96
N SER A 121 -6.69 -3.32 13.55
CA SER A 121 -7.41 -2.29 12.78
C SER A 121 -6.53 -1.46 11.85
N ARG A 122 -5.19 -1.55 11.98
CA ARG A 122 -4.25 -0.85 11.12
C ARG A 122 -4.00 -1.60 9.80
N ILE A 123 -4.24 -2.91 9.78
CA ILE A 123 -3.98 -3.78 8.63
C ILE A 123 -5.25 -4.34 7.98
N VAL A 124 -6.41 -4.22 8.63
CA VAL A 124 -7.70 -4.62 8.04
C VAL A 124 -8.63 -3.44 7.77
N ALA A 125 -9.45 -3.56 6.73
CA ALA A 125 -10.49 -2.58 6.39
C ALA A 125 -11.83 -2.77 7.14
N ARG A 126 -11.97 -3.81 7.97
CA ARG A 126 -13.21 -4.15 8.70
C ARG A 126 -13.25 -3.56 10.11
N ASP A 127 -14.45 -3.42 10.68
CA ASP A 127 -14.60 -3.02 12.09
C ASP A 127 -14.00 -4.09 13.02
N THR A 128 -13.15 -3.64 13.93
CA THR A 128 -12.39 -4.49 14.86
C THR A 128 -12.87 -4.39 16.30
N LYS A 129 -13.80 -3.47 16.61
CA LYS A 129 -14.20 -3.13 18.00
C LYS A 129 -14.69 -4.32 18.81
N ASN A 130 -15.41 -5.23 18.16
CA ASN A 130 -16.06 -6.38 18.81
C ASN A 130 -15.41 -7.72 18.43
N LEU A 131 -14.19 -7.74 17.90
CA LEU A 131 -13.53 -8.99 17.54
C LEU A 131 -13.07 -9.76 18.79
N ASN A 132 -13.36 -11.06 18.80
CA ASN A 132 -12.80 -12.00 19.77
C ASN A 132 -11.41 -12.46 19.32
N GLN A 133 -10.62 -13.01 20.24
CA GLN A 133 -9.25 -13.44 19.97
C GLN A 133 -9.09 -14.29 18.68
N PRO A 134 -9.91 -15.33 18.42
CA PRO A 134 -9.78 -16.10 17.17
C PRO A 134 -10.02 -15.26 15.91
N ALA A 135 -10.95 -14.29 15.98
CA ALA A 135 -11.26 -13.41 14.86
C ALA A 135 -10.18 -12.35 14.62
N ILE A 136 -9.45 -11.94 15.67
CA ILE A 136 -8.25 -11.09 15.57
C ILE A 136 -7.12 -11.84 14.88
N ILE A 137 -6.84 -13.08 15.30
CA ILE A 137 -5.81 -13.93 14.69
C ILE A 137 -6.13 -14.14 13.21
N ARG A 138 -7.38 -14.50 12.91
CA ARG A 138 -7.84 -14.69 11.54
C ARG A 138 -7.70 -13.41 10.69
N ALA A 139 -8.10 -12.25 11.23
CA ALA A 139 -7.87 -10.97 10.56
C ALA A 139 -6.38 -10.76 10.23
N CYS A 140 -5.51 -10.99 11.21
CA CYS A 140 -4.08 -10.76 11.05
C CYS A 140 -3.43 -11.67 10.00
N VAL A 141 -3.90 -12.92 9.88
CA VAL A 141 -3.36 -13.91 8.92
C VAL A 141 -3.93 -13.73 7.51
N GLU A 142 -5.16 -13.21 7.39
CA GLU A 142 -5.83 -12.95 6.11
C GLU A 142 -5.50 -11.56 5.50
N SER A 143 -4.81 -10.69 6.24
CA SER A 143 -4.38 -9.36 5.78
C SER A 143 -3.15 -9.46 4.87
#